data_AF-A0A5C4SBI5-F1
#
_entry.id   AF-A0A5C4SBI5-F1
#
_cell.length_a   1.000
_cell.length_b   1.000
_cell.length_c   1.000
_cell.angle_alpha   90.00
_cell.angle_beta   90.00
_cell.angle_gamma   90.00
#
_symmetry.space_group_name_H-M   'P 1'
#
loop_
_entity.id
_entity.type
_entity.pdbx_description
1 polymer ?
#
loop_
_entity_poly.entity_id
_entity_poly.type
_entity_poly.pdbx_seq_one_letter_code
_entity_poly.pdbx_strand_id
1 'polypeptide(L)'
;MEITKKEVEKLIKIRENDTVKNHFLTVISRDFQAKGEITSNKIKFWKQGFWNMSTYPIFIFEFNSENHLINITDKINPIGKIFNLIILIPIIFLIVIQFINGSNLIDNWLPFTLFGIILLLLILIVQKVYNFEKQNQLEKIYALLDIETEEKNAEKEWSYKKIITRIFMYPFCIGLILLAIFLLFPDGKIIYAIACLAIAGAYLFSDIKILIGKKTTANNG
;
A
#
# COMPACT_ATOMS: atom_id res chain seq x y z
N MET A 1 21.01 25.95 3.72
CA MET A 1 20.30 26.68 2.65
C MET A 1 18.81 26.66 3.01
N GLU A 2 18.12 27.80 3.03
CA GLU A 2 16.69 27.85 3.38
C GLU A 2 15.82 27.66 2.13
N ILE A 3 14.96 26.63 2.14
CA ILE A 3 14.10 26.34 0.99
C ILE A 3 12.98 27.37 0.92
N THR A 4 12.85 27.98 -0.25
CA THR A 4 11.84 28.98 -0.54
C THR A 4 10.61 28.35 -1.18
N LYS A 5 9.46 29.01 -1.01
CA LYS A 5 8.22 28.64 -1.69
C LYS A 5 8.37 28.49 -3.21
N LYS A 6 9.14 29.39 -3.85
CA LYS A 6 9.38 29.35 -5.30
C LYS A 6 10.07 28.07 -5.76
N GLU A 7 10.92 27.46 -4.93
CA GLU A 7 11.57 26.20 -5.27
C GLU A 7 10.59 25.04 -5.23
N VAL A 8 9.71 25.02 -4.22
CA VAL A 8 8.64 24.02 -4.11
C VAL A 8 7.61 24.16 -5.24
N GLU A 9 7.30 25.38 -5.68
CA GLU A 9 6.39 25.62 -6.82
C GLU A 9 6.91 24.99 -8.12
N LYS A 10 8.23 24.92 -8.33
CA LYS A 10 8.83 24.28 -9.51
C LYS A 10 8.58 22.77 -9.57
N LEU A 11 8.24 22.13 -8.47
CA LEU A 11 7.88 20.71 -8.44
C LEU A 11 6.54 20.45 -9.15
N ILE A 12 5.66 21.46 -9.24
CA ILE A 12 4.32 21.34 -9.81
C ILE A 12 4.38 21.59 -11.32
N LYS A 13 3.94 20.60 -12.10
CA LYS A 13 3.79 20.74 -13.55
C LYS A 13 2.38 21.22 -13.94
N ILE A 14 1.36 20.76 -13.23
CA ILE A 14 -0.04 21.12 -13.49
C ILE A 14 -0.66 21.67 -12.21
N ARG A 15 -1.14 22.91 -12.27
CA ARG A 15 -1.86 23.51 -11.15
C ARG A 15 -3.29 22.98 -11.12
N GLU A 16 -3.66 22.40 -9.99
CA GLU A 16 -4.97 21.77 -9.79
C GLU A 16 -5.38 21.90 -8.31
N ASN A 17 -6.67 22.04 -8.00
CA ASN A 17 -7.15 22.16 -6.61
C ASN A 17 -7.28 20.77 -5.96
N ASP A 18 -6.96 20.64 -4.67
CA ASP A 18 -7.16 19.43 -3.87
C ASP A 18 -8.66 19.24 -3.57
N THR A 19 -9.35 18.62 -4.53
CA THR A 19 -10.78 18.29 -4.44
C THR A 19 -11.02 16.85 -4.83
N VAL A 20 -12.08 16.23 -4.29
CA VAL A 20 -12.43 14.83 -4.59
C VAL A 20 -12.58 14.59 -6.09
N LYS A 21 -13.22 15.52 -6.82
CA LYS A 21 -13.42 15.43 -8.27
C LYS A 21 -12.09 15.40 -9.02
N ASN A 22 -11.16 16.28 -8.68
CA ASN A 22 -9.86 16.37 -9.32
C ASN A 22 -8.99 15.14 -9.06
N HIS A 23 -9.02 14.63 -7.83
CA HIS A 23 -8.36 13.36 -7.50
C HIS A 23 -8.99 12.18 -8.24
N PHE A 24 -10.32 12.13 -8.35
CA PHE A 24 -11.01 11.10 -9.14
C PHE A 24 -10.59 11.13 -10.61
N LEU A 25 -10.58 12.31 -11.23
CA LEU A 25 -10.12 12.49 -12.61
C LEU A 25 -8.66 12.11 -12.78
N THR A 26 -7.79 12.42 -11.81
CA THR A 26 -6.38 12.03 -11.82
C THR A 26 -6.23 10.51 -11.77
N VAL A 27 -7.02 9.81 -10.95
CA VAL A 27 -7.02 8.33 -10.89
C VAL A 27 -7.44 7.72 -12.22
N ILE A 28 -8.39 8.33 -12.92
CA ILE A 28 -8.85 7.86 -14.23
C ILE A 28 -7.86 8.21 -15.34
N SER A 29 -7.32 9.42 -15.37
CA SER A 29 -6.44 9.90 -16.46
C SER A 29 -5.12 9.15 -16.50
N ARG A 30 -4.60 8.74 -15.33
CA ARG A 30 -3.31 8.04 -15.19
C ARG A 30 -2.19 8.77 -15.94
N ASP A 31 -2.19 10.10 -15.88
CA ASP A 31 -1.22 10.93 -16.59
C ASP A 31 0.16 10.97 -15.88
N PHE A 32 0.22 10.50 -14.63
CA PHE A 32 1.40 10.47 -13.75
C PHE A 32 2.12 11.82 -13.62
N GLN A 33 1.43 12.92 -13.95
CA GLN A 33 2.00 14.25 -13.88
C GLN A 33 2.09 14.71 -12.43
N ALA A 34 3.08 15.55 -12.15
CA ALA A 34 3.20 16.24 -10.88
C ALA A 34 2.17 17.37 -10.82
N LYS A 35 1.27 17.29 -9.85
CA LYS A 35 0.14 18.21 -9.70
C LYS A 35 0.17 18.89 -8.35
N GLY A 36 -0.42 20.07 -8.24
CA GLY A 36 -0.50 20.72 -6.95
C GLY A 36 -1.36 21.97 -6.87
N GLU A 37 -1.72 22.29 -5.64
CA GLU A 37 -2.48 23.47 -5.24
C GLU A 37 -1.55 24.44 -4.51
N ILE A 38 -1.51 25.69 -4.98
CA ILE A 38 -0.69 26.75 -4.38
C ILE A 38 -1.62 27.75 -3.71
N THR A 39 -1.45 27.92 -2.39
CA THR A 39 -2.12 28.94 -1.57
C THR A 39 -1.09 29.94 -1.02
N SER A 40 -1.49 30.89 -0.18
CA SER A 40 -0.57 31.90 0.36
C SER A 40 0.54 31.28 1.23
N ASN A 41 0.18 30.41 2.16
CA ASN A 41 1.10 29.82 3.15
C ASN A 41 1.29 28.30 3.00
N LYS A 42 0.61 27.65 2.06
CA LYS A 42 0.75 26.21 1.83
C LYS A 42 0.85 25.85 0.35
N ILE A 43 1.63 24.83 0.06
CA ILE A 43 1.62 24.13 -1.23
C ILE A 43 1.24 22.69 -0.97
N LYS A 44 0.21 22.20 -1.68
CA LYS A 44 -0.14 20.79 -1.71
C LYS A 44 0.38 20.21 -3.01
N PHE A 45 1.11 19.11 -2.92
CA PHE A 45 1.73 18.44 -4.05
C PHE A 45 1.33 16.98 -4.06
N TRP A 46 1.01 16.45 -5.23
CA TRP A 46 0.78 15.03 -5.41
C TRP A 46 1.26 14.55 -6.78
N LYS A 47 1.68 13.29 -6.81
CA LYS A 47 2.05 12.60 -8.04
C LYS A 47 1.70 11.12 -7.90
N GLN A 48 1.03 10.58 -8.93
CA GLN A 48 0.80 9.15 -9.00
C GLN A 48 2.13 8.41 -9.20
N GLY A 49 2.33 7.35 -8.43
CA GLY A 49 3.30 6.31 -8.72
C GLY A 49 2.61 5.11 -9.37
N PHE A 50 3.40 4.25 -10.00
CA PHE A 50 2.89 3.03 -10.63
C PHE A 50 2.17 2.11 -9.62
N TRP A 51 2.68 2.03 -8.39
CA TRP A 51 2.16 1.12 -7.36
C TRP A 51 1.08 1.72 -6.45
N ASN A 52 0.96 3.04 -6.39
CA ASN A 52 0.00 3.75 -5.54
C ASN A 52 -0.99 4.59 -6.37
N MET A 53 -1.30 4.17 -7.60
CA MET A 53 -2.16 4.87 -8.58
C MET A 53 -3.38 5.57 -7.99
N SER A 54 -4.14 4.89 -7.12
CA SER A 54 -5.37 5.40 -6.48
C SER A 54 -5.15 5.89 -5.05
N THR A 55 -4.05 5.49 -4.41
CA THR A 55 -3.77 5.73 -2.99
C THR A 55 -2.56 6.63 -2.74
N TYR A 56 -2.07 7.35 -3.75
CA TYR A 56 -0.89 8.22 -3.63
C TYR A 56 -1.02 9.27 -2.51
N PRO A 57 0.11 9.67 -1.89
CA PRO A 57 0.14 10.71 -0.87
C PRO A 57 -0.04 12.10 -1.49
N ILE A 58 -0.57 13.01 -0.69
CA ILE A 58 -0.55 14.45 -0.89
C ILE A 58 0.42 15.01 0.14
N PHE A 59 1.52 15.57 -0.32
CA PHE A 59 2.49 16.28 0.52
C PHE A 59 2.05 17.73 0.70
N ILE A 60 2.14 18.24 1.92
CA ILE A 60 1.72 19.59 2.28
C ILE A 60 2.94 20.30 2.85
N PHE A 61 3.42 21.28 2.09
CA PHE A 61 4.50 22.18 2.46
C PHE A 61 3.90 23.42 3.11
N GLU A 62 4.35 23.77 4.31
CA GLU A 62 3.92 24.97 5.02
C GLU A 62 5.06 25.98 5.06
N PHE A 63 4.70 27.26 4.87
CA PHE A 63 5.67 28.36 4.79
C PHE A 63 5.39 29.41 5.86
N ASN A 64 6.45 30.06 6.36
CA ASN A 64 6.34 31.23 7.22
C ASN A 64 5.98 32.50 6.42
N SER A 65 5.90 33.65 7.10
CA SER A 65 5.64 34.96 6.47
C SER A 65 6.71 35.40 5.47
N GLU A 66 7.94 34.87 5.58
CA GLU A 66 9.07 35.14 4.69
C GLU A 66 9.12 34.18 3.49
N ASN A 67 8.14 33.28 3.37
CA ASN A 67 8.07 32.21 2.36
C ASN A 67 9.16 31.13 2.48
N HIS A 68 9.74 30.96 3.67
CA HIS A 68 10.62 29.85 3.97
C HIS A 68 9.82 28.65 4.44
N LEU A 69 10.22 27.46 3.97
CA LEU A 69 9.63 26.20 4.34
C LEU A 69 9.85 25.93 5.84
N ILE A 70 8.77 25.70 6.57
CA ILE A 70 8.82 25.37 8.01
C ILE A 70 8.44 23.93 8.30
N ASN A 71 7.65 23.29 7.44
CA ASN A 71 7.11 21.97 7.72
C ASN A 71 6.69 21.24 6.45
N ILE A 72 6.84 19.91 6.46
CA ILE A 72 6.34 19.01 5.43
C ILE A 72 5.51 17.93 6.12
N THR A 73 4.23 17.88 5.79
CA THR A 73 3.31 16.84 6.26
C THR A 73 2.73 16.07 5.09
N ASP A 74 2.09 14.94 5.36
CA ASP A 74 1.45 14.13 4.33
C ASP A 74 0.04 13.68 4.74
N LYS A 75 -0.81 13.46 3.74
CA LYS A 75 -2.08 12.78 3.90
C LYS A 75 -2.37 11.87 2.70
N ILE A 76 -3.13 10.81 2.91
CA ILE A 76 -3.67 10.03 1.79
C ILE A 76 -4.71 10.85 1.01
N ASN A 77 -4.69 10.73 -0.32
CA ASN A 77 -5.66 11.41 -1.16
C ASN A 77 -7.11 10.95 -0.88
N PRO A 78 -8.12 11.77 -1.17
CA PRO A 78 -9.52 11.45 -0.87
C PRO A 78 -10.02 10.15 -1.51
N ILE A 79 -9.57 9.83 -2.73
CA ILE A 79 -9.96 8.59 -3.43
C ILE A 79 -9.34 7.37 -2.77
N GLY A 80 -8.10 7.47 -2.31
CA GLY A 80 -7.45 6.43 -1.51
C GLY A 80 -8.21 6.11 -0.21
N LYS A 81 -8.79 7.12 0.45
CA LYS A 81 -9.66 6.91 1.63
C LYS A 81 -10.92 6.12 1.27
N ILE A 82 -11.55 6.46 0.16
CA ILE A 82 -12.76 5.76 -0.34
C ILE A 82 -12.40 4.32 -0.72
N PHE A 83 -11.26 4.10 -1.39
CA PHE A 83 -10.79 2.77 -1.77
C PHE A 83 -10.59 1.87 -0.55
N ASN A 84 -10.02 2.40 0.53
CA ASN A 84 -9.87 1.68 1.80
C ASN A 84 -11.20 1.28 2.44
N LEU A 85 -12.31 1.95 2.12
CA LEU A 85 -13.65 1.55 2.57
C LEU A 85 -14.26 0.49 1.63
N ILE A 86 -14.10 0.68 0.32
CA ILE A 86 -14.64 -0.22 -0.71
C ILE A 86 -14.05 -1.62 -0.61
N ILE A 87 -12.78 -1.75 -0.20
CA ILE A 87 -12.12 -3.06 -0.06
C ILE A 87 -12.84 -3.99 0.94
N LEU A 88 -13.68 -3.45 1.84
CA LEU A 88 -14.47 -4.21 2.82
C LEU A 88 -15.82 -4.71 2.27
N ILE A 89 -16.30 -4.17 1.14
CA ILE A 89 -17.60 -4.52 0.54
C ILE A 89 -17.74 -6.02 0.27
N PRO A 90 -16.73 -6.76 -0.22
CA PRO A 90 -16.84 -8.19 -0.43
C PRO A 90 -17.23 -8.97 0.83
N ILE A 91 -16.76 -8.57 2.02
CA ILE A 91 -17.15 -9.21 3.28
C ILE A 91 -18.64 -8.99 3.55
N ILE A 92 -19.10 -7.75 3.41
CA ILE A 92 -20.51 -7.38 3.62
C ILE A 92 -21.39 -8.17 2.65
N PHE A 93 -21.00 -8.24 1.38
CA PHE A 93 -21.71 -8.99 0.35
C PHE A 93 -21.84 -10.49 0.71
N LEU A 94 -20.74 -11.13 1.14
CA LEU A 94 -20.79 -12.54 1.54
C LEU A 94 -21.70 -12.78 2.75
N ILE A 95 -21.72 -11.86 3.73
CA ILE A 95 -22.64 -11.95 4.88
C ILE A 95 -24.10 -11.83 4.42
N VAL A 96 -24.42 -10.87 3.55
CA VAL A 96 -25.78 -10.67 3.03
C VAL A 96 -26.30 -11.91 2.29
N ILE A 97 -25.46 -12.56 1.48
CA ILE A 97 -25.83 -13.78 0.76
C ILE A 97 -26.24 -14.92 1.71
N GLN A 98 -25.57 -15.08 2.86
CA GLN A 98 -25.95 -16.10 3.84
C GLN A 98 -27.30 -15.83 4.47
N PHE A 99 -27.56 -14.56 4.82
CA PHE A 99 -28.88 -14.16 5.34
C PHE A 99 -29.99 -14.45 4.34
N ILE A 100 -29.78 -14.17 3.06
CA ILE A 100 -30.74 -14.48 1.98
C ILE A 100 -30.99 -15.98 1.85
N ASN A 101 -29.92 -16.78 1.94
CA ASN A 101 -29.99 -18.23 1.79
C ASN A 101 -30.53 -18.96 3.04
N GLY A 102 -30.83 -18.23 4.12
CA GLY A 102 -31.32 -18.82 5.39
C GLY A 102 -30.30 -19.73 6.08
N SER A 103 -29.03 -19.65 5.69
CA SER A 103 -27.96 -20.48 6.22
C SER A 103 -27.40 -19.90 7.52
N ASN A 104 -27.09 -20.76 8.48
CA ASN A 104 -26.52 -20.34 9.74
C ASN A 104 -25.04 -19.93 9.53
N LEU A 105 -24.68 -18.72 9.98
CA LEU A 105 -23.31 -18.21 9.90
C LEU A 105 -22.33 -19.07 10.69
N ILE A 106 -22.81 -19.67 11.79
CA ILE A 106 -21.99 -20.54 12.64
C ILE A 106 -21.57 -21.79 11.88
N ASP A 107 -22.42 -22.35 11.04
CA ASP A 107 -22.11 -23.59 10.31
C ASP A 107 -21.13 -23.34 9.14
N ASN A 108 -21.12 -22.12 8.61
CA ASN A 108 -20.30 -21.71 7.46
C ASN A 108 -19.09 -20.84 7.82
N TRP A 109 -18.68 -20.79 9.09
CA TRP A 109 -17.65 -19.87 9.61
C TRP A 109 -16.27 -20.01 8.94
N LEU A 110 -15.92 -21.22 8.46
CA LEU A 110 -14.59 -21.53 7.94
C LEU A 110 -14.27 -20.75 6.63
N PRO A 111 -15.12 -20.74 5.59
CA PRO A 111 -14.96 -19.86 4.44
C PRO A 111 -14.82 -18.38 4.78
N PHE A 112 -15.60 -17.86 5.75
CA PHE A 112 -15.55 -16.45 6.16
C PHE A 112 -14.23 -16.09 6.82
N THR A 113 -13.76 -16.94 7.74
CA THR A 113 -12.49 -16.72 8.43
C THR A 113 -11.33 -16.76 7.45
N LEU A 114 -11.32 -17.73 6.53
CA LEU A 114 -10.29 -17.82 5.50
C LEU A 114 -10.31 -16.60 4.57
N PHE A 115 -11.49 -16.18 4.09
CA PHE A 115 -11.63 -14.98 3.28
C PHE A 115 -11.22 -13.71 4.03
N GLY A 116 -11.56 -13.60 5.32
CA GLY A 116 -11.16 -12.50 6.19
C GLY A 116 -9.64 -12.40 6.36
N ILE A 117 -8.95 -13.54 6.56
CA ILE A 117 -7.48 -13.60 6.63
C ILE A 117 -6.87 -13.14 5.31
N ILE A 118 -7.41 -13.59 4.17
CA ILE A 118 -6.96 -13.17 2.84
C ILE A 118 -7.09 -11.66 2.67
N LEU A 119 -8.26 -11.10 3.01
CA LEU A 119 -8.49 -9.67 2.90
C LEU A 119 -7.55 -8.88 3.81
N LEU A 120 -7.32 -9.35 5.03
CA LEU A 120 -6.39 -8.74 5.97
C LEU A 120 -4.97 -8.71 5.39
N LEU A 121 -4.48 -9.82 4.84
CA LEU A 121 -3.17 -9.88 4.18
C LEU A 121 -3.08 -8.91 3.00
N LEU A 122 -4.14 -8.79 2.19
CA LEU A 122 -4.18 -7.84 1.07
C LEU A 122 -4.12 -6.38 1.57
N ILE A 123 -4.88 -6.04 2.62
CA ILE A 123 -4.85 -4.71 3.23
C ILE A 123 -3.44 -4.38 3.74
N LEU A 124 -2.78 -5.32 4.42
CA LEU A 124 -1.41 -5.14 4.92
C LEU A 124 -0.41 -4.92 3.77
N ILE A 125 -0.54 -5.66 2.67
CA ILE A 125 0.29 -5.43 1.48
C ILE A 125 0.05 -4.03 0.91
N VAL A 126 -1.20 -3.61 0.72
CA VAL A 126 -1.54 -2.28 0.17
C VAL A 126 -0.97 -1.17 1.05
N GLN A 127 -1.11 -1.28 2.37
CA GLN A 127 -0.53 -0.32 3.32
C GLN A 127 0.99 -0.25 3.22
N LYS A 128 1.64 -1.41 3.09
CA LYS A 128 3.09 -1.48 2.97
C LYS A 128 3.59 -0.86 1.67
N VAL A 129 2.91 -1.15 0.55
CA VAL A 129 3.19 -0.55 -0.77
C VAL A 129 3.01 0.97 -0.73
N TYR A 130 1.92 1.45 -0.12
CA TYR A 130 1.68 2.88 0.07
C TYR A 130 2.82 3.56 0.82
N ASN A 131 3.21 3.01 1.97
CA ASN A 131 4.29 3.57 2.78
C ASN A 131 5.62 3.56 2.05
N PHE A 132 5.92 2.50 1.30
CA PHE A 132 7.14 2.42 0.50
C PHE A 132 7.18 3.50 -0.60
N GLU A 133 6.12 3.61 -1.40
CA GLU A 133 6.05 4.65 -2.45
C GLU A 133 6.07 6.05 -1.86
N LYS A 134 5.40 6.28 -0.72
CA LYS A 134 5.42 7.55 -0.01
C LYS A 134 6.85 7.96 0.35
N GLN A 135 7.62 7.07 0.99
CA GLN A 135 9.00 7.35 1.36
C GLN A 135 9.87 7.61 0.14
N ASN A 136 9.73 6.80 -0.92
CA ASN A 136 10.47 6.98 -2.16
C ASN A 136 10.15 8.30 -2.88
N GLN A 137 8.90 8.77 -2.81
CA GLN A 137 8.52 10.09 -3.34
C GLN A 137 9.08 11.22 -2.48
N LEU A 138 9.06 11.08 -1.15
CA LEU A 138 9.61 12.06 -0.23
C LEU A 138 11.13 12.22 -0.40
N GLU A 139 11.87 11.10 -0.52
CA GLU A 139 13.31 11.09 -0.84
C GLU A 139 13.61 11.87 -2.13
N LYS A 140 12.81 11.68 -3.18
CA LYS A 140 12.97 12.41 -4.45
C LYS A 140 12.67 13.89 -4.31
N ILE A 141 11.66 14.26 -3.52
CA ILE A 141 11.35 15.66 -3.23
C ILE A 141 12.52 16.31 -2.49
N TYR A 142 13.07 15.63 -1.47
CA TYR A 142 14.21 16.13 -0.71
C TYR A 142 15.45 16.33 -1.58
N ALA A 143 15.76 15.36 -2.45
CA ALA A 143 16.86 15.49 -3.41
C ALA A 143 16.63 16.64 -4.42
N LEU A 144 15.39 16.86 -4.89
CA LEU A 144 15.07 17.96 -5.81
C LEU A 144 15.12 19.34 -5.15
N LEU A 145 14.88 19.40 -3.84
CA LEU A 145 14.94 20.61 -3.03
C LEU A 145 16.30 20.80 -2.35
N ASP A 146 17.28 19.95 -2.66
CA ASP A 146 18.63 19.94 -2.08
C ASP A 146 18.61 19.96 -0.54
N ILE A 147 17.69 19.21 0.05
CA ILE A 147 17.65 18.98 1.50
C ILE A 147 18.70 17.93 1.81
N GLU A 148 19.69 18.28 2.64
CA GLU A 148 20.65 17.33 3.18
C GLU A 148 19.91 16.21 3.91
N THR A 149 19.74 15.08 3.22
CA THR A 149 19.37 13.82 3.82
C THR A 149 20.66 13.09 4.10
N GLU A 150 20.95 12.76 5.36
CA GLU A 150 21.98 11.77 5.68
C GLU A 150 21.79 10.58 4.73
N GLU A 151 22.79 10.29 3.89
CA GLU A 151 22.78 9.18 2.95
C GLU A 151 22.52 7.89 3.73
N LYS A 152 21.26 7.50 3.85
CA LYS A 152 20.89 6.18 4.34
C LYS A 152 21.21 5.19 3.23
N ASN A 153 22.48 4.84 3.13
CA ASN A 153 22.95 3.53 2.66
C ASN A 153 22.47 2.40 3.60
N ALA A 154 21.23 2.47 4.07
CA ALA A 154 20.56 1.33 4.63
C ALA A 154 20.14 0.50 3.41
N GLU A 155 20.76 -0.67 3.22
CA GLU A 155 20.27 -1.69 2.31
C GLU A 155 18.74 -1.69 2.35
N LYS A 156 18.09 -1.20 1.27
CA LYS A 156 16.63 -1.06 1.21
C LYS A 156 16.04 -2.44 1.49
N GLU A 157 15.64 -2.67 2.75
CA GLU A 157 15.06 -3.90 3.26
C GLU A 157 13.87 -4.35 2.38
N TRP A 158 13.26 -3.36 1.73
CA TRP A 158 12.21 -3.39 0.74
C TRP A 158 12.76 -3.06 -0.64
N SER A 159 13.43 -4.02 -1.28
CA SER A 159 13.68 -3.95 -2.72
C SER A 159 12.36 -4.10 -3.47
N TYR A 160 12.18 -3.36 -4.57
CA TYR A 160 11.08 -3.53 -5.53
C TYR A 160 10.80 -5.01 -5.86
N LYS A 161 11.86 -5.82 -5.98
CA LYS A 161 11.78 -7.27 -6.20
C LYS A 161 11.06 -8.02 -5.08
N LYS A 162 11.28 -7.63 -3.81
CA LYS A 162 10.61 -8.24 -2.64
C LYS A 162 9.13 -7.86 -2.53
N ILE A 163 8.77 -6.63 -2.93
CA ILE A 163 7.37 -6.19 -2.96
C ILE A 163 6.61 -6.96 -4.03
N ILE A 164 7.15 -7.06 -5.25
CA ILE A 164 6.53 -7.82 -6.34
C ILE A 164 6.37 -9.29 -5.98
N THR A 165 7.43 -9.91 -5.46
CA THR A 165 7.36 -11.32 -5.07
C THR A 165 6.29 -11.56 -4.02
N ARG A 166 6.11 -10.66 -3.04
CA ARG A 166 5.02 -10.78 -2.06
C ARG A 166 3.63 -10.55 -2.66
N ILE A 167 3.46 -9.55 -3.53
CA ILE A 167 2.19 -9.29 -4.25
C ILE A 167 1.75 -10.50 -5.07
N PHE A 168 2.69 -11.22 -5.68
CA PHE A 168 2.38 -12.41 -6.48
C PHE A 168 2.23 -13.66 -5.61
N MET A 169 3.19 -13.90 -4.71
CA MET A 169 3.28 -15.15 -3.96
C MET A 169 2.23 -15.24 -2.85
N TYR A 170 1.74 -14.13 -2.29
CA TYR A 170 0.69 -14.20 -1.26
C TYR A 170 -0.64 -14.70 -1.86
N PRO A 171 -1.19 -14.10 -2.93
CA PRO A 171 -2.33 -14.66 -3.65
C PRO A 171 -2.09 -16.09 -4.15
N PHE A 172 -0.88 -16.41 -4.60
CA PHE A 172 -0.51 -17.77 -5.03
C PHE A 172 -0.58 -18.78 -3.87
N CYS A 173 0.00 -18.46 -2.71
CA CYS A 173 -0.07 -19.30 -1.51
C CYS A 173 -1.51 -19.46 -1.01
N ILE A 174 -2.30 -18.39 -1.08
CA ILE A 174 -3.73 -18.41 -0.78
C ILE A 174 -4.47 -19.35 -1.73
N GLY A 175 -4.20 -19.27 -3.04
CA GLY A 175 -4.77 -20.15 -4.04
C GLY A 175 -4.41 -21.62 -3.79
N LEU A 176 -3.18 -21.90 -3.37
CA LEU A 176 -2.75 -23.25 -2.98
C LEU A 176 -3.44 -23.75 -1.71
N ILE A 177 -3.65 -22.89 -0.71
CA ILE A 177 -4.38 -23.26 0.50
C ILE A 177 -5.85 -23.56 0.16
N LEU A 178 -6.49 -22.73 -0.66
CA LEU A 178 -7.86 -22.96 -1.14
C LEU A 178 -7.97 -24.25 -1.94
N LEU A 179 -7.05 -24.49 -2.87
CA LEU A 179 -6.98 -25.72 -3.65
C LEU A 179 -6.79 -26.94 -2.74
N ALA A 180 -5.95 -26.83 -1.71
CA ALA A 180 -5.78 -27.91 -0.74
C ALA A 180 -7.08 -28.25 0.00
N ILE A 181 -7.87 -27.24 0.39
CA ILE A 181 -9.17 -27.44 1.05
C ILE A 181 -10.16 -28.12 0.10
N PHE A 182 -10.24 -27.69 -1.16
CA PHE A 182 -11.09 -28.32 -2.19
C PHE A 182 -10.66 -29.75 -2.54
N LEU A 183 -9.36 -30.06 -2.46
CA LEU A 183 -8.85 -31.41 -2.66
C LEU A 183 -9.13 -32.33 -1.46
N LEU A 184 -9.18 -31.75 -0.24
CA LEU A 184 -9.54 -32.45 0.99
C LEU A 184 -11.04 -32.77 1.06
N PHE A 185 -11.90 -31.83 0.66
CA PHE A 185 -13.36 -31.97 0.61
C PHE A 185 -13.84 -31.64 -0.81
N PRO A 186 -14.41 -32.54 -1.63
CA PRO A 186 -15.08 -33.84 -1.40
C PRO A 186 -14.34 -35.10 -1.91
N ASP A 187 -13.18 -34.95 -2.55
CA ASP A 187 -12.48 -36.04 -3.27
C ASP A 187 -11.52 -36.87 -2.40
N GLY A 188 -11.23 -36.46 -1.16
CA GLY A 188 -10.31 -37.18 -0.26
C GLY A 188 -8.87 -37.28 -0.77
N LYS A 189 -8.44 -36.37 -1.65
CA LYS A 189 -7.12 -36.36 -2.33
C LYS A 189 -6.01 -35.82 -1.42
N ILE A 190 -5.78 -36.51 -0.31
CA ILE A 190 -4.91 -36.08 0.80
C ILE A 190 -3.48 -35.77 0.35
N ILE A 191 -2.87 -36.58 -0.52
CA ILE A 191 -1.49 -36.39 -0.98
C ILE A 191 -1.33 -35.05 -1.71
N TYR A 192 -2.29 -34.69 -2.57
CA TYR A 192 -2.26 -33.44 -3.33
C TYR A 192 -2.54 -32.22 -2.44
N ALA A 193 -3.42 -32.38 -1.45
CA ALA A 193 -3.66 -31.33 -0.46
C ALA A 193 -2.42 -31.06 0.41
N ILE A 194 -1.73 -32.10 0.88
CA ILE A 194 -0.47 -31.97 1.63
C ILE A 194 0.59 -31.29 0.77
N ALA A 195 0.71 -31.64 -0.52
CA ALA A 195 1.65 -30.99 -1.42
C ALA A 195 1.36 -29.50 -1.58
N CYS A 196 0.10 -29.11 -1.76
CA CYS A 196 -0.31 -27.71 -1.87
C CYS A 196 0.00 -26.91 -0.58
N LEU A 197 -0.29 -27.50 0.59
CA LEU A 197 0.01 -26.89 1.89
C LEU A 197 1.50 -26.82 2.18
N ALA A 198 2.30 -27.81 1.77
CA ALA A 198 3.75 -27.80 1.94
C ALA A 198 4.41 -26.68 1.13
N ILE A 199 3.98 -26.48 -0.12
CA ILE A 199 4.49 -25.40 -0.99
C ILE A 199 4.12 -24.03 -0.41
N ALA A 200 2.85 -23.83 -0.04
CA ALA A 200 2.40 -22.57 0.56
C ALA A 200 3.09 -22.31 1.91
N GLY A 201 3.17 -23.33 2.77
CA GLY A 201 3.78 -23.26 4.09
C GLY A 201 5.28 -22.95 4.03
N ALA A 202 6.03 -23.57 3.11
CA ALA A 202 7.46 -23.31 2.94
C ALA A 202 7.74 -21.85 2.57
N TYR A 203 6.94 -21.27 1.66
CA TYR A 203 7.09 -19.87 1.28
C TYR A 203 6.70 -18.92 2.43
N LEU A 204 5.53 -19.12 3.05
CA LEU A 204 5.06 -18.27 4.15
C LEU A 204 6.00 -18.33 5.35
N PHE A 205 6.50 -19.51 5.71
CA PHE A 205 7.48 -19.69 6.78
C PHE A 205 8.79 -18.98 6.48
N SER A 206 9.31 -19.10 5.26
CA SER A 206 10.53 -18.41 4.83
C SER A 206 10.37 -16.89 4.89
N ASP A 207 9.24 -16.36 4.41
CA ASP A 207 9.01 -14.91 4.39
C ASP A 207 8.78 -14.33 5.80
N ILE A 208 8.06 -15.06 6.68
CA ILE A 208 7.92 -14.72 8.11
C ILE A 208 9.30 -14.75 8.80
N LYS A 209 10.13 -15.75 8.53
CA LYS A 209 11.49 -15.83 9.08
C LYS A 209 12.35 -14.64 8.65
N ILE A 210 12.23 -14.20 7.39
CA ILE A 210 12.91 -13.00 6.88
C ILE A 210 12.39 -11.73 7.56
N LEU A 211 11.09 -11.65 7.85
CA LEU A 211 10.46 -10.53 8.56
C LEU A 211 10.87 -10.45 10.04
N ILE A 212 11.05 -11.58 10.73
CA ILE A 212 11.38 -11.64 12.16
C ILE A 212 12.90 -11.61 12.39
N GLY A 213 13.69 -12.26 11.55
CA GLY A 213 15.12 -12.50 11.76
C GLY A 213 16.05 -11.28 11.57
N LYS A 214 15.55 -10.13 11.11
CA LYS A 214 16.39 -8.94 10.86
C LYS A 214 16.47 -7.93 12.01
N LYS A 215 15.88 -8.20 13.17
CA LYS A 215 16.05 -7.33 14.37
C LYS A 215 17.37 -7.53 15.14
N THR A 216 18.24 -8.46 14.75
CA THR A 216 19.41 -8.86 15.59
C THR A 216 20.74 -9.00 14.84
N THR A 217 21.00 -8.19 13.82
CA THR A 217 22.38 -8.00 13.30
C THR A 217 22.62 -6.53 12.98
N ALA A 218 22.59 -5.72 14.04
CA ALA A 218 23.26 -4.42 14.11
C ALA A 218 23.89 -4.30 15.51
N ASN A 219 24.64 -5.32 15.91
CA ASN A 219 25.71 -5.18 16.88
C ASN A 219 26.63 -6.40 16.76
N ASN A 220 27.93 -6.12 16.61
CA ASN A 220 29.11 -6.95 16.84
C ASN A 220 30.06 -6.98 15.62
N GLY A 221 31.15 -6.21 15.73
CA GLY A 221 32.35 -6.30 14.89
C GLY A 221 32.81 -4.96 14.39
#